data_AF-A0A6G0XUY6-F1
#
_entry.id   AF-A0A6G0XUY6-F1
#
_cell.length_a   1.000
_cell.length_b   1.000
_cell.length_c   1.000
_cell.angle_alpha   90.00
_cell.angle_beta   90.00
_cell.angle_gamma   90.00
#
_symmetry.space_group_name_H-M   'P 1'
#
loop_
_entity.id
_entity.type
_entity.pdbx_description
1 polymer ?
#
loop_
_entity_poly.entity_id
_entity_poly.type
_entity_poly.pdbx_seq_one_letter_code
_entity_poly.pdbx_strand_id
1 'polypeptide(L)'
;MSPNETKIAASRCPHAAGAKAAAALTPEDIPCAYATMPAAAKDNAKLTTSASLGEYHEYLKSLNRNTYGAYIRLTELEKTWGLWSLRASTPMPFDPYPELLQPAPDAPEAPSAALYRLAPAMSSLEITLRLALDFIEVNLPAIDDPKASPTIAHRPYVQHDTRLDALLRNITTQLEMIRCIIELDNVNDPESTYRLTPQSSQETVAQPREWWWQGAHPVASPKSFIARVAAQVQAQFADLPFGLGALSESKALQLPYDQVVAPKFVRQRCTENEAAFPEDHFFATVHQICEAWCCVLERQLDAAQEDIDALTLDGDDVANHNRLRLIARRYRFCSRAWEFLNDHCTILTEMDMRDYHSFRLQLHGASGGQSVRMRQLRKRTFHLLPLIPRDFAAHVLPKYDEETKPSFESSEWMDLLQLLAHVGTSENPEEGPHVVRHLELLYADHNAPACHVMAVVQAVQTLENAVRRYYFGHQYMAIMVLGGGNTGSDGLTVKMLERTWKDPRRYYTCEMAKTDLSHTMDALHYQREPDAKGKLMQRLLAESKARRAYAPKELTRCPQDKMAVVA
;
A
#
# COMPACT_ATOMS: atom_id res chain seq x y z
N MET A 1 46.25 -56.52 0.09
CA MET A 1 46.85 -55.37 -0.61
C MET A 1 45.89 -54.92 -1.69
N SER A 2 45.55 -53.63 -1.67
CA SER A 2 44.65 -52.84 -2.54
C SER A 2 43.15 -53.19 -2.61
N PRO A 3 42.26 -52.24 -2.23
CA PRO A 3 40.90 -52.19 -2.72
C PRO A 3 40.87 -51.44 -4.07
N ASN A 4 39.99 -51.85 -4.99
CA ASN A 4 39.75 -51.14 -6.23
C ASN A 4 38.27 -50.72 -6.33
N GLU A 5 38.09 -49.50 -6.79
CA GLU A 5 36.94 -48.62 -6.65
C GLU A 5 35.65 -49.13 -7.30
N THR A 6 34.54 -49.05 -6.56
CA THR A 6 33.18 -49.27 -7.05
C THR A 6 32.67 -48.02 -7.78
N LYS A 7 32.62 -48.07 -9.11
CA LYS A 7 31.83 -47.14 -9.94
C LYS A 7 30.35 -47.51 -9.87
N ILE A 8 29.54 -46.69 -9.22
CA ILE A 8 28.07 -46.75 -9.34
C ILE A 8 27.66 -45.90 -10.54
N ALA A 9 27.16 -46.57 -11.58
CA ALA A 9 26.59 -45.93 -12.76
C ALA A 9 25.21 -45.35 -12.40
N ALA A 10 25.05 -44.03 -12.59
CA ALA A 10 23.76 -43.37 -12.49
C ALA A 10 22.83 -43.84 -13.62
N SER A 11 21.69 -44.44 -13.25
CA SER A 11 20.61 -44.78 -14.18
C SER A 11 20.00 -43.51 -14.77
N ARG A 12 20.14 -43.32 -16.09
CA ARG A 12 19.48 -42.23 -16.83
C ARG A 12 17.97 -42.50 -16.91
N CYS A 13 17.18 -41.47 -16.62
CA CYS A 13 15.73 -41.46 -16.78
C CYS A 13 15.34 -41.70 -18.26
N PRO A 14 14.37 -42.58 -18.58
CA PRO A 14 14.02 -42.93 -19.97
C PRO A 14 13.21 -41.84 -20.72
N HIS A 15 12.89 -40.70 -20.10
CA HIS A 15 12.03 -39.67 -20.69
C HIS A 15 12.77 -38.44 -21.28
N ALA A 16 14.09 -38.51 -21.45
CA ALA A 16 14.89 -37.37 -21.91
C ALA A 16 15.01 -37.22 -23.45
N ALA A 17 14.34 -38.04 -24.25
CA ALA A 17 14.44 -37.98 -25.71
C ALA A 17 13.12 -37.51 -26.34
N GLY A 18 12.97 -36.20 -26.53
CA GLY A 18 11.82 -35.65 -27.25
C GLY A 18 11.56 -34.15 -27.11
N ALA A 19 12.31 -33.40 -26.31
CA ALA A 19 12.20 -31.95 -26.30
C ALA A 19 12.84 -31.38 -27.57
N LYS A 20 12.01 -31.09 -28.59
CA LYS A 20 12.41 -30.20 -29.69
C LYS A 20 12.97 -28.93 -29.07
N ALA A 21 14.17 -28.54 -29.48
CA ALA A 21 14.77 -27.26 -29.11
C ALA A 21 13.74 -26.16 -29.35
N ALA A 22 13.29 -25.49 -28.28
CA ALA A 22 12.44 -24.32 -28.40
C ALA A 22 13.16 -23.33 -29.30
N ALA A 23 12.49 -22.88 -30.37
CA ALA A 23 13.01 -21.82 -31.22
C ALA A 23 13.41 -20.65 -30.32
N ALA A 24 14.57 -20.05 -30.60
CA ALA A 24 15.02 -18.87 -29.89
C ALA A 24 13.96 -17.77 -30.06
N LEU A 25 13.19 -17.52 -29.01
CA LEU A 25 12.24 -16.42 -28.96
C LEU A 25 13.05 -15.13 -29.14
N THR A 26 12.75 -14.39 -30.19
CA THR A 26 13.30 -13.04 -30.33
C THR A 26 12.63 -12.14 -29.27
N PRO A 27 13.27 -11.04 -28.83
CA PRO A 27 12.69 -10.12 -27.83
C PRO A 27 11.29 -9.60 -28.19
N GLU A 28 10.89 -9.70 -29.45
CA GLU A 28 9.60 -9.24 -29.99
C GLU A 28 8.48 -10.28 -29.83
N ASP A 29 8.80 -11.55 -29.56
CA ASP A 29 7.83 -12.67 -29.53
C ASP A 29 7.30 -13.02 -28.12
N ILE A 30 7.73 -12.29 -27.08
CA ILE A 30 7.18 -12.43 -25.73
C ILE A 30 5.98 -11.49 -25.63
N PRO A 31 4.74 -11.97 -25.38
CA PRO A 31 3.60 -11.11 -25.09
C PRO A 31 3.92 -10.31 -23.84
N CYS A 32 4.42 -9.10 -24.06
CA CYS A 32 5.07 -8.35 -23.02
C CYS A 32 3.98 -7.70 -22.17
N ALA A 33 3.68 -8.32 -21.02
CA ALA A 33 3.03 -7.64 -19.89
C ALA A 33 3.83 -6.40 -19.41
N TYR A 34 4.99 -6.13 -20.03
CA TYR A 34 5.87 -4.98 -19.83
C TYR A 34 6.06 -4.14 -21.11
N ALA A 35 5.28 -4.36 -22.18
CA ALA A 35 5.40 -3.55 -23.40
C ALA A 35 4.91 -2.15 -23.06
N THR A 36 5.85 -1.21 -23.13
CA THR A 36 5.55 0.21 -23.19
C THR A 36 4.56 0.46 -24.33
N MET A 37 3.34 0.85 -23.97
CA MET A 37 2.41 1.47 -24.92
C MET A 37 3.13 2.64 -25.62
N PRO A 38 2.85 2.91 -26.90
CA PRO A 38 3.45 4.03 -27.62
C PRO A 38 3.23 5.33 -26.84
N ALA A 39 4.32 6.08 -26.65
CA ALA A 39 4.33 7.35 -25.97
C ALA A 39 3.62 8.42 -26.80
N ALA A 40 2.31 8.53 -26.67
CA ALA A 40 1.72 9.87 -26.65
C ALA A 40 2.24 10.54 -25.37
N ALA A 41 2.59 11.83 -25.44
CA ALA A 41 3.05 12.63 -24.30
C ALA A 41 1.92 12.78 -23.26
N LYS A 42 1.63 11.69 -22.55
CA LYS A 42 0.73 11.69 -21.40
C LYS A 42 1.53 12.16 -20.21
N ASP A 43 1.02 13.18 -19.54
CA ASP A 43 1.50 13.62 -18.25
C ASP A 43 1.52 12.42 -17.28
N ASN A 44 2.71 11.91 -16.98
CA ASN A 44 2.88 10.71 -16.19
C ASN A 44 2.56 10.95 -14.70
N ALA A 45 2.58 12.22 -14.24
CA ALA A 45 2.23 12.60 -12.88
C ALA A 45 0.70 12.47 -12.62
N LYS A 46 -0.10 12.59 -13.68
CA LYS A 46 -1.57 12.54 -13.65
C LYS A 46 -2.15 11.17 -14.03
N LEU A 47 -1.34 10.11 -14.04
CA LEU A 47 -1.83 8.77 -14.35
C LEU A 47 -2.68 8.19 -13.22
N THR A 48 -3.94 7.92 -13.50
CA THR A 48 -4.88 7.34 -12.53
C THR A 48 -6.03 6.65 -13.28
N THR A 49 -6.72 5.73 -12.60
CA THR A 49 -7.98 5.15 -13.07
C THR A 49 -9.16 6.05 -12.72
N SER A 50 -9.00 7.09 -11.90
CA SER A 50 -10.11 7.86 -11.33
C SER A 50 -10.00 9.39 -11.38
N ALA A 51 -8.97 10.00 -12.03
CA ALA A 51 -8.88 11.47 -12.16
C ALA A 51 -10.06 12.07 -12.90
N SER A 52 -10.52 11.40 -13.95
CA SER A 52 -11.65 11.86 -14.76
C SER A 52 -12.71 10.79 -14.91
N LEU A 53 -13.97 11.21 -15.06
CA LEU A 53 -15.07 10.29 -15.37
C LEU A 53 -14.78 9.49 -16.65
N GLY A 54 -14.08 10.07 -17.63
CA GLY A 54 -13.67 9.39 -18.85
C GLY A 54 -12.62 8.30 -18.60
N GLU A 55 -11.57 8.58 -17.84
CA GLU A 55 -10.54 7.59 -17.49
C GLU A 55 -11.11 6.46 -16.63
N TYR A 56 -12.00 6.79 -15.68
CA TYR A 56 -12.70 5.79 -14.87
C TYR A 56 -13.64 4.93 -15.71
N HIS A 57 -14.34 5.51 -16.67
CA HIS A 57 -15.17 4.77 -17.62
C HIS A 57 -14.36 3.78 -18.48
N GLU A 58 -13.22 4.21 -19.00
CA GLU A 58 -12.32 3.32 -19.77
C GLU A 58 -11.68 2.25 -18.90
N TYR A 59 -11.36 2.56 -17.64
CA TYR A 59 -10.93 1.56 -16.67
C TYR A 59 -12.00 0.51 -16.43
N LEU A 60 -13.24 0.90 -16.10
CA LEU A 60 -14.35 -0.01 -15.86
C LEU A 60 -14.65 -0.88 -17.09
N LYS A 61 -14.60 -0.29 -18.29
CA LYS A 61 -14.66 -1.03 -19.56
C LYS A 61 -13.58 -2.09 -19.68
N SER A 62 -12.38 -1.84 -19.19
CA SER A 62 -11.26 -2.79 -19.30
C SER A 62 -11.40 -3.98 -18.34
N LEU A 63 -12.14 -3.81 -17.23
CA LEU A 63 -12.29 -4.86 -16.21
C LEU A 63 -13.04 -6.09 -16.73
N ASN A 64 -14.04 -5.90 -17.59
CA ASN A 64 -14.82 -7.02 -18.13
C ASN A 64 -14.03 -8.01 -19.00
N ARG A 65 -12.86 -7.59 -19.51
CA ARG A 65 -11.93 -8.40 -20.31
C ARG A 65 -10.71 -8.85 -19.51
N ASN A 66 -10.62 -8.42 -18.26
CA ASN A 66 -9.48 -8.68 -17.39
C ASN A 66 -9.76 -9.94 -16.56
N THR A 67 -9.09 -11.05 -16.88
CA THR A 67 -9.27 -12.33 -16.18
C THR A 67 -8.97 -12.23 -14.69
N TYR A 68 -7.91 -11.50 -14.31
CA TYR A 68 -7.60 -11.20 -12.91
C TYR A 68 -8.72 -10.39 -12.23
N GLY A 69 -9.17 -9.31 -12.86
CA GLY A 69 -10.25 -8.46 -12.33
C GLY A 69 -11.56 -9.22 -12.16
N ALA A 70 -11.91 -10.08 -13.12
CA ALA A 70 -13.09 -10.94 -13.05
C ALA A 70 -12.98 -11.98 -11.93
N TYR A 71 -11.80 -12.60 -11.79
CA TYR A 71 -11.51 -13.60 -10.75
C TYR A 71 -11.72 -13.03 -9.35
N ILE A 72 -11.13 -11.86 -9.04
CA ILE A 72 -11.26 -11.22 -7.72
C ILE A 72 -12.54 -10.41 -7.57
N ARG A 73 -13.47 -10.43 -8.54
CA ARG A 73 -14.75 -9.68 -8.50
C ARG A 73 -14.55 -8.17 -8.37
N LEU A 74 -13.56 -7.63 -9.10
CA LEU A 74 -13.18 -6.22 -9.02
C LEU A 74 -14.30 -5.29 -9.52
N THR A 75 -15.06 -5.71 -10.54
CA THR A 75 -16.21 -4.93 -11.04
C THR A 75 -17.27 -4.74 -9.96
N GLU A 76 -17.57 -5.78 -9.19
CA GLU A 76 -18.51 -5.71 -8.07
C GLU A 76 -17.98 -4.81 -6.96
N LEU A 77 -16.69 -4.88 -6.64
CA LEU A 77 -16.06 -3.98 -5.66
C LEU A 77 -16.10 -2.51 -6.10
N GLU A 78 -15.90 -2.21 -7.38
CA GLU A 78 -16.00 -0.85 -7.90
C GLU A 78 -17.41 -0.25 -7.76
N LYS A 79 -18.47 -1.07 -7.61
CA LYS A 79 -19.82 -0.57 -7.31
C LYS A 79 -19.87 0.15 -5.96
N THR A 80 -19.23 -0.41 -4.95
CA THR A 80 -19.19 0.17 -3.60
C THR A 80 -18.17 1.29 -3.55
N TRP A 81 -16.97 1.09 -4.11
CA TRP A 81 -15.90 2.08 -4.06
C TRP A 81 -16.20 3.32 -4.90
N GLY A 82 -16.95 3.17 -5.99
CA GLY A 82 -17.46 4.28 -6.79
C GLY A 82 -18.56 5.09 -6.11
N LEU A 83 -19.10 4.57 -5.00
CA LEU A 83 -20.27 5.08 -4.28
C LEU A 83 -21.48 5.23 -5.22
N TRP A 84 -21.68 4.25 -6.11
CA TRP A 84 -22.74 4.32 -7.12
C TRP A 84 -24.14 4.25 -6.51
N SER A 85 -24.30 3.61 -5.35
CA SER A 85 -25.51 3.65 -4.52
C SER A 85 -25.86 5.05 -3.97
N LEU A 86 -24.92 6.00 -4.05
CA LEU A 86 -25.08 7.38 -3.59
C LEU A 86 -25.12 8.40 -4.72
N ARG A 87 -25.27 7.96 -5.99
CA ARG A 87 -25.34 8.82 -7.19
C ARG A 87 -26.70 8.69 -7.87
N ALA A 88 -27.50 9.75 -7.90
CA ALA A 88 -28.86 9.68 -8.46
C ALA A 88 -28.94 9.55 -9.99
N SER A 89 -27.95 10.03 -10.75
CA SER A 89 -28.13 10.31 -12.19
C SER A 89 -27.30 9.46 -13.15
N THR A 90 -26.26 8.77 -12.67
CA THR A 90 -25.32 8.05 -13.55
C THR A 90 -25.16 6.62 -13.07
N PRO A 91 -25.73 5.61 -13.77
CA PRO A 91 -25.49 4.21 -13.44
C PRO A 91 -24.03 3.85 -13.71
N MET A 92 -23.52 2.82 -13.04
CA MET A 92 -22.17 2.33 -13.30
C MET A 92 -22.04 1.89 -14.77
N PRO A 93 -21.01 2.35 -15.50
CA PRO A 93 -20.76 1.89 -16.85
C PRO A 93 -20.54 0.38 -16.92
N PHE A 94 -21.21 -0.29 -17.87
CA PHE A 94 -21.11 -1.75 -18.08
C PHE A 94 -21.45 -2.55 -16.82
N ASP A 95 -22.37 -2.03 -16.00
CA ASP A 95 -22.85 -2.73 -14.83
C ASP A 95 -23.49 -4.08 -15.25
N PRO A 96 -22.92 -5.23 -14.86
CA PRO A 96 -23.50 -6.53 -15.15
C PRO A 96 -24.78 -6.82 -14.34
N TYR A 97 -25.03 -6.06 -13.28
CA TYR A 97 -26.14 -6.22 -12.35
C TYR A 97 -26.75 -4.86 -11.97
N PRO A 98 -27.30 -4.09 -12.93
CA PRO A 98 -27.80 -2.75 -12.70
C PRO A 98 -28.89 -2.70 -11.65
N GLU A 99 -29.60 -3.81 -11.39
CA GLU A 99 -30.62 -3.97 -10.36
C GLU A 99 -30.08 -3.96 -8.92
N LEU A 100 -28.79 -4.24 -8.72
CA LEU A 100 -28.15 -4.37 -7.41
C LEU A 100 -27.47 -3.06 -6.97
N LEU A 101 -27.66 -2.67 -5.70
CA LEU A 101 -27.16 -1.42 -5.11
C LEU A 101 -27.65 -0.16 -5.82
N GLN A 102 -28.98 -0.07 -6.00
CA GLN A 102 -29.61 1.11 -6.59
C GLN A 102 -29.31 2.39 -5.81
N PRO A 103 -29.27 3.56 -6.50
CA PRO A 103 -29.23 4.85 -5.85
C PRO A 103 -30.42 5.03 -4.91
N ALA A 104 -30.19 5.68 -3.77
CA ALA A 104 -31.31 6.18 -2.98
C ALA A 104 -32.13 7.19 -3.82
N PRO A 105 -33.48 7.22 -3.72
CA PRO A 105 -34.33 8.13 -4.50
C PRO A 105 -33.94 9.61 -4.39
N ASP A 106 -33.38 10.01 -3.25
CA ASP A 106 -32.94 11.37 -2.93
C ASP A 106 -31.40 11.51 -2.93
N ALA A 107 -30.69 10.62 -3.62
CA ALA A 107 -29.24 10.67 -3.67
C ALA A 107 -28.78 11.99 -4.34
N PRO A 108 -27.76 12.67 -3.80
CA PRO A 108 -27.18 13.83 -4.46
C PRO A 108 -26.47 13.44 -5.75
N GLU A 109 -26.19 14.45 -6.59
CA GLU A 109 -25.61 14.25 -7.92
C GLU A 109 -24.21 13.60 -7.85
N ALA A 110 -23.44 13.90 -6.81
CA ALA A 110 -22.16 13.26 -6.54
C ALA A 110 -21.90 13.01 -5.03
N PRO A 111 -21.21 11.92 -4.66
CA PRO A 111 -20.67 11.74 -3.31
C PRO A 111 -19.60 12.79 -3.01
N SER A 112 -19.36 13.10 -1.72
CA SER A 112 -18.25 13.99 -1.34
C SER A 112 -16.91 13.34 -1.67
N ALA A 113 -15.91 14.16 -2.02
CA ALA A 113 -14.57 13.67 -2.32
C ALA A 113 -13.92 12.94 -1.13
N ALA A 114 -14.22 13.39 0.11
CA ALA A 114 -13.75 12.76 1.34
C ALA A 114 -14.31 11.34 1.51
N LEU A 115 -15.63 11.16 1.34
CA LEU A 115 -16.26 9.84 1.42
C LEU A 115 -15.78 8.92 0.30
N TYR A 116 -15.61 9.48 -0.91
CA TYR A 116 -15.01 8.77 -2.04
C TYR A 116 -13.61 8.26 -1.69
N ARG A 117 -12.73 9.07 -1.10
CA ARG A 117 -11.39 8.60 -0.68
C ARG A 117 -11.45 7.51 0.41
N LEU A 118 -12.45 7.54 1.28
CA LEU A 118 -12.56 6.64 2.44
C LEU A 118 -13.17 5.27 2.12
N ALA A 119 -14.09 5.21 1.15
CA ALA A 119 -14.88 4.03 0.82
C ALA A 119 -14.07 2.72 0.60
N PRO A 120 -13.00 2.70 -0.22
CA PRO A 120 -12.21 1.49 -0.41
C PRO A 120 -11.47 1.06 0.85
N ALA A 121 -11.01 2.00 1.69
CA ALA A 121 -10.36 1.66 2.96
C ALA A 121 -11.35 1.01 3.94
N MET A 122 -12.57 1.54 4.05
CA MET A 122 -13.63 0.94 4.87
C MET A 122 -14.07 -0.43 4.34
N SER A 123 -14.16 -0.58 3.01
CA SER A 123 -14.48 -1.87 2.38
C SER A 123 -13.39 -2.90 2.63
N SER A 124 -12.12 -2.50 2.57
CA SER A 124 -10.99 -3.37 2.90
C SER A 124 -11.08 -3.92 4.32
N LEU A 125 -11.50 -3.10 5.29
CA LEU A 125 -11.70 -3.55 6.66
C LEU A 125 -12.80 -4.63 6.75
N GLU A 126 -13.94 -4.42 6.11
CA GLU A 126 -15.04 -5.41 6.05
C GLU A 126 -14.58 -6.71 5.38
N ILE A 127 -13.85 -6.61 4.26
CA ILE A 127 -13.29 -7.77 3.55
C ILE A 127 -12.28 -8.52 4.43
N THR A 128 -11.48 -7.80 5.22
CA THR A 128 -10.53 -8.41 6.17
C THR A 128 -11.25 -9.12 7.32
N LEU A 129 -12.38 -8.58 7.79
CA LEU A 129 -13.20 -9.23 8.81
C LEU A 129 -13.94 -10.45 8.26
N ARG A 130 -14.37 -10.41 7.00
CA ARG A 130 -14.88 -11.60 6.29
C ARG A 130 -13.82 -12.69 6.19
N LEU A 131 -12.56 -12.34 5.92
CA LEU A 131 -11.45 -13.30 5.94
C LEU A 131 -11.22 -13.91 7.33
N ALA A 132 -11.41 -13.12 8.40
CA ALA A 132 -11.34 -13.66 9.75
C ALA A 132 -12.41 -14.72 10.01
N LEU A 133 -13.62 -14.54 9.47
CA LEU A 133 -14.69 -15.54 9.53
C LEU A 133 -14.33 -16.83 8.80
N ASP A 134 -13.66 -16.74 7.65
CA ASP A 134 -13.14 -17.91 6.93
C ASP A 134 -12.10 -18.67 7.76
N PHE A 135 -11.20 -17.96 8.46
CA PHE A 135 -10.19 -18.58 9.32
C PHE A 135 -10.76 -19.22 10.59
N ILE A 136 -11.94 -18.81 11.04
CA ILE A 136 -12.67 -19.52 12.11
C ILE A 136 -13.74 -20.46 11.54
N GLU A 137 -13.69 -20.72 10.24
CA GLU A 137 -14.48 -21.73 9.52
C GLU A 137 -16.00 -21.51 9.62
N VAL A 138 -16.40 -20.24 9.67
CA VAL A 138 -17.80 -19.85 9.59
C VAL A 138 -18.26 -20.01 8.15
N ASN A 139 -19.34 -20.76 7.95
CA ASN A 139 -20.00 -20.88 6.64
C ASN A 139 -20.59 -19.52 6.24
N LEU A 140 -19.88 -18.71 5.45
CA LEU A 140 -20.31 -17.37 5.05
C LEU A 140 -21.73 -17.34 4.44
N PRO A 141 -22.12 -18.27 3.53
CA PRO A 141 -23.50 -18.37 3.07
C PRO A 141 -24.56 -18.53 4.18
N ALA A 142 -24.22 -19.21 5.28
CA ALA A 142 -25.14 -19.44 6.39
C ALA A 142 -25.44 -18.17 7.21
N ILE A 143 -24.67 -17.11 7.03
CA ILE A 143 -24.95 -15.80 7.63
C ILE A 143 -26.25 -15.22 7.06
N ASP A 144 -26.47 -15.37 5.75
CA ASP A 144 -27.63 -14.81 5.07
C ASP A 144 -28.75 -15.85 4.83
N ASP A 145 -28.41 -17.13 4.66
CA ASP A 145 -29.35 -18.23 4.54
C ASP A 145 -28.99 -19.37 5.51
N PRO A 146 -29.67 -19.50 6.67
CA PRO A 146 -29.42 -20.56 7.64
C PRO A 146 -29.53 -21.99 7.09
N LYS A 147 -30.13 -22.18 5.91
CA LYS A 147 -30.25 -23.48 5.24
C LYS A 147 -29.10 -23.77 4.28
N ALA A 148 -28.20 -22.82 4.07
CA ALA A 148 -27.07 -23.00 3.17
C ALA A 148 -26.17 -24.14 3.67
N SER A 149 -25.84 -25.06 2.76
CA SER A 149 -24.92 -26.16 3.04
C SER A 149 -23.56 -25.62 3.50
N PRO A 150 -22.90 -26.27 4.46
CA PRO A 150 -21.51 -25.97 4.79
C PRO A 150 -20.64 -26.10 3.55
N THR A 151 -19.87 -25.07 3.24
CA THR A 151 -18.96 -25.07 2.08
C THR A 151 -17.55 -25.55 2.43
N ILE A 152 -17.15 -25.52 3.71
CA ILE A 152 -15.76 -25.77 4.14
C ILE A 152 -15.74 -26.73 5.34
N ALA A 153 -14.82 -27.70 5.29
CA ALA A 153 -14.54 -28.62 6.39
C ALA A 153 -13.39 -28.10 7.27
N HIS A 154 -13.40 -28.47 8.56
CA HIS A 154 -12.33 -28.07 9.48
C HIS A 154 -10.94 -28.53 9.00
N ARG A 155 -9.97 -27.62 9.01
CA ARG A 155 -8.58 -27.86 8.55
C ARG A 155 -7.61 -27.89 9.74
N PRO A 156 -7.47 -29.03 10.45
CA PRO A 156 -6.65 -29.11 11.66
C PRO A 156 -5.14 -28.97 11.43
N TYR A 157 -4.70 -29.02 10.16
CA TYR A 157 -3.30 -28.84 9.77
C TYR A 157 -2.92 -27.36 9.53
N VAL A 158 -3.89 -26.45 9.58
CA VAL A 158 -3.68 -25.00 9.43
C VAL A 158 -3.55 -24.34 10.81
N GLN A 159 -2.55 -23.46 10.97
CA GLN A 159 -2.34 -22.68 12.19
C GLN A 159 -3.26 -21.44 12.22
N HIS A 160 -4.51 -21.66 12.62
CA HIS A 160 -5.56 -20.63 12.63
C HIS A 160 -5.28 -19.44 13.56
N ASP A 161 -4.58 -19.65 14.67
CA ASP A 161 -4.19 -18.60 15.61
C ASP A 161 -3.22 -17.59 14.99
N THR A 162 -2.21 -18.09 14.29
CA THR A 162 -1.19 -17.30 13.59
C THR A 162 -1.81 -16.47 12.47
N ARG A 163 -2.73 -17.10 11.71
CA ARG A 163 -3.54 -16.44 10.68
C ARG A 163 -4.38 -15.29 11.28
N LEU A 164 -5.06 -15.52 12.40
CA LEU A 164 -5.86 -14.47 13.07
C LEU A 164 -4.99 -13.36 13.67
N ASP A 165 -3.84 -13.68 14.26
CA ASP A 165 -2.92 -12.65 14.76
C ASP A 165 -2.36 -11.79 13.62
N ALA A 166 -2.10 -12.38 12.44
CA ALA A 166 -1.75 -11.62 11.23
C ALA A 166 -2.88 -10.70 10.77
N LEU A 167 -4.14 -11.18 10.77
CA LEU A 167 -5.28 -10.33 10.45
C LEU A 167 -5.47 -9.20 11.46
N LEU A 168 -5.27 -9.44 12.75
CA LEU A 168 -5.40 -8.37 13.74
C LEU A 168 -4.35 -7.28 13.55
N ARG A 169 -3.10 -7.65 13.21
CA ARG A 169 -2.07 -6.67 12.83
C ARG A 169 -2.52 -5.87 11.61
N ASN A 170 -3.00 -6.54 10.57
CA ASN A 170 -3.52 -5.89 9.37
C ASN A 170 -4.68 -4.93 9.69
N ILE A 171 -5.66 -5.36 10.48
CA ILE A 171 -6.82 -4.55 10.90
C ILE A 171 -6.35 -3.32 11.69
N THR A 172 -5.40 -3.48 12.61
CA THR A 172 -4.86 -2.37 13.40
C THR A 172 -4.25 -1.31 12.48
N THR A 173 -3.38 -1.72 11.55
CA THR A 173 -2.77 -0.79 10.58
C THR A 173 -3.82 -0.15 9.66
N GLN A 174 -4.83 -0.91 9.22
CA GLN A 174 -5.92 -0.38 8.40
C GLN A 174 -6.73 0.69 9.14
N LEU A 175 -7.06 0.48 10.42
CA LEU A 175 -7.79 1.45 11.24
C LEU A 175 -6.97 2.74 11.45
N GLU A 176 -5.68 2.61 11.72
CA GLU A 176 -4.77 3.77 11.81
C GLU A 176 -4.69 4.54 10.49
N MET A 177 -4.68 3.86 9.35
CA MET A 177 -4.67 4.49 8.03
C MET A 177 -6.02 5.13 7.68
N ILE A 178 -7.15 4.50 8.03
CA ILE A 178 -8.50 5.09 7.91
C ILE A 178 -8.57 6.40 8.71
N ARG A 179 -8.09 6.38 9.97
CA ARG A 179 -7.99 7.58 10.81
C ARG A 179 -7.14 8.67 10.14
N CYS A 180 -6.00 8.28 9.57
CA CYS A 180 -5.12 9.22 8.87
C CYS A 180 -5.76 9.85 7.63
N ILE A 181 -6.55 9.10 6.84
CA ILE A 181 -7.31 9.66 5.70
C ILE A 181 -8.25 10.78 6.18
N ILE A 182 -8.98 10.54 7.27
CA ILE A 182 -9.91 11.51 7.85
C ILE A 182 -9.17 12.80 8.27
N GLU A 183 -7.99 12.66 8.88
CA GLU A 183 -7.15 13.80 9.28
C GLU A 183 -6.52 14.54 8.09
N LEU A 184 -6.29 13.85 6.96
CA LEU A 184 -5.74 14.46 5.74
C LEU A 184 -6.79 15.29 5.01
N ASP A 185 -8.07 14.93 5.11
CA ASP A 185 -9.14 15.71 4.51
C ASP A 185 -9.34 17.07 5.21
N ASN A 186 -8.90 17.19 6.48
CA ASN A 186 -8.90 18.44 7.27
C ASN A 186 -10.21 19.24 7.15
N VAL A 187 -11.33 18.56 7.37
CA VAL A 187 -12.67 19.09 7.12
C VAL A 187 -13.17 19.93 8.30
N ASN A 188 -13.76 21.09 8.01
CA ASN A 188 -14.36 21.96 9.03
C ASN A 188 -15.75 21.47 9.47
N ASP A 189 -16.51 20.89 8.54
CA ASP A 189 -17.85 20.32 8.77
C ASP A 189 -17.83 18.82 8.44
N PRO A 190 -17.44 17.96 9.41
CA PRO A 190 -17.40 16.52 9.18
C PRO A 190 -18.77 15.90 8.97
N GLU A 191 -19.84 16.49 9.52
CA GLU A 191 -21.20 15.93 9.44
C GLU A 191 -21.71 15.94 8.00
N SER A 192 -21.66 17.10 7.34
CA SER A 192 -22.02 17.22 5.93
C SER A 192 -21.03 16.48 5.03
N THR A 193 -19.73 16.63 5.30
CA THR A 193 -18.68 16.08 4.43
C THR A 193 -18.68 14.56 4.39
N TYR A 194 -18.85 13.89 5.53
CA TYR A 194 -18.89 12.42 5.59
C TYR A 194 -20.31 11.85 5.60
N ARG A 195 -21.34 12.70 5.57
CA ARG A 195 -22.76 12.29 5.66
C ARG A 195 -23.00 11.43 6.89
N LEU A 196 -22.58 11.94 8.05
CA LEU A 196 -22.68 11.20 9.29
C LEU A 196 -24.14 10.86 9.61
N THR A 197 -24.34 9.70 10.22
CA THR A 197 -25.65 9.15 10.56
C THR A 197 -25.68 8.74 12.04
N PRO A 198 -26.83 8.81 12.73
CA PRO A 198 -26.95 8.25 14.07
C PRO A 198 -27.02 6.71 14.09
N GLN A 199 -27.10 6.06 12.93
CA GLN A 199 -27.28 4.61 12.82
C GLN A 199 -25.94 3.89 12.68
N SER A 200 -25.70 2.90 13.55
CA SER A 200 -24.63 1.92 13.35
C SER A 200 -25.05 0.89 12.30
N SER A 201 -24.05 0.33 11.62
CA SER A 201 -24.20 -0.75 10.64
C SER A 201 -25.01 -1.91 11.20
N GLN A 202 -25.99 -2.37 10.42
CA GLN A 202 -26.77 -3.58 10.69
C GLN A 202 -26.35 -4.75 9.80
N GLU A 203 -25.53 -4.50 8.77
CA GLU A 203 -25.13 -5.53 7.81
C GLU A 203 -23.68 -6.00 7.96
N THR A 204 -22.82 -5.24 8.67
CA THR A 204 -21.42 -5.60 8.87
C THR A 204 -21.28 -6.97 9.53
N VAL A 205 -20.27 -7.74 9.10
CA VAL A 205 -19.89 -8.96 9.81
C VAL A 205 -19.31 -8.69 11.20
N ALA A 206 -18.95 -7.44 11.48
CA ALA A 206 -18.32 -6.99 12.70
C ALA A 206 -19.31 -6.84 13.88
N GLN A 207 -20.41 -7.58 13.91
CA GLN A 207 -21.40 -7.49 15.00
C GLN A 207 -21.01 -8.43 16.15
N PRO A 208 -20.45 -7.93 17.26
CA PRO A 208 -19.75 -8.78 18.23
C PRO A 208 -20.65 -9.78 18.94
N ARG A 209 -21.98 -9.57 18.94
CA ARG A 209 -22.97 -10.43 19.58
C ARG A 209 -23.50 -11.55 18.68
N GLU A 210 -23.14 -11.54 17.41
CA GLU A 210 -23.62 -12.52 16.44
C GLU A 210 -23.04 -13.92 16.69
N TRP A 211 -23.80 -14.93 16.29
CA TRP A 211 -23.51 -16.33 16.61
C TRP A 211 -22.13 -16.78 16.12
N TRP A 212 -21.66 -16.24 14.99
CA TRP A 212 -20.36 -16.58 14.41
C TRP A 212 -19.17 -16.09 15.25
N TRP A 213 -19.34 -15.07 16.10
CA TRP A 213 -18.31 -14.65 17.05
C TRP A 213 -18.46 -15.27 18.44
N GLN A 214 -19.65 -15.80 18.75
CA GLN A 214 -19.91 -16.47 20.03
C GLN A 214 -19.64 -17.99 19.97
N GLY A 215 -19.46 -18.54 18.75
CA GLY A 215 -19.16 -19.95 18.54
C GLY A 215 -17.84 -20.40 19.17
N ALA A 216 -17.76 -21.70 19.46
CA ALA A 216 -16.53 -22.35 19.88
C ALA A 216 -15.72 -22.76 18.63
N HIS A 217 -14.45 -22.37 18.56
CA HIS A 217 -13.50 -22.88 17.58
C HIS A 217 -12.43 -23.72 18.31
N PRO A 218 -11.93 -24.84 17.75
CA PRO A 218 -11.06 -25.77 18.47
C PRO A 218 -9.72 -25.16 18.92
N VAL A 219 -9.19 -24.18 18.19
CA VAL A 219 -7.82 -23.64 18.36
C VAL A 219 -7.80 -22.13 18.61
N ALA A 220 -8.88 -21.42 18.31
CA ALA A 220 -8.94 -19.96 18.35
C ALA A 220 -10.14 -19.50 19.18
N SER A 221 -10.10 -18.25 19.65
CA SER A 221 -11.23 -17.63 20.35
C SER A 221 -11.85 -16.52 19.49
N PRO A 222 -12.91 -16.81 18.71
CA PRO A 222 -13.62 -15.81 17.91
C PRO A 222 -14.06 -14.59 18.74
N LYS A 223 -14.59 -14.85 19.93
CA LYS A 223 -15.03 -13.82 20.88
C LYS A 223 -13.89 -12.89 21.33
N SER A 224 -12.72 -13.46 21.64
CA SER A 224 -11.55 -12.67 22.02
C SER A 224 -11.04 -11.84 20.84
N PHE A 225 -11.01 -12.43 19.64
CA PHE A 225 -10.59 -11.74 18.43
C PHE A 225 -11.46 -10.50 18.15
N ILE A 226 -12.79 -10.66 18.08
CA ILE A 226 -13.67 -9.52 17.78
C ILE A 226 -13.64 -8.46 18.88
N ALA A 227 -13.45 -8.84 20.15
CA ALA A 227 -13.28 -7.90 21.26
C ALA A 227 -11.99 -7.07 21.11
N ARG A 228 -10.89 -7.69 20.67
CA ARG A 228 -9.64 -6.97 20.36
C ARG A 228 -9.84 -6.00 19.20
N VAL A 229 -10.56 -6.39 18.15
CA VAL A 229 -10.89 -5.49 17.03
C VAL A 229 -11.73 -4.30 17.51
N ALA A 230 -12.80 -4.53 18.30
CA ALA A 230 -13.60 -3.47 18.90
C ALA A 230 -12.75 -2.48 19.71
N ALA A 231 -11.82 -2.98 20.52
CA ALA A 231 -10.91 -2.13 21.28
C ALA A 231 -10.02 -1.26 20.38
N GLN A 232 -9.54 -1.81 19.25
CA GLN A 232 -8.78 -1.01 18.27
C GLN A 232 -9.66 0.06 17.61
N VAL A 233 -10.88 -0.26 17.20
CA VAL A 233 -11.82 0.72 16.64
C VAL A 233 -12.07 1.85 17.65
N GLN A 234 -12.34 1.50 18.91
CA GLN A 234 -12.55 2.49 19.96
C GLN A 234 -11.32 3.36 20.18
N ALA A 235 -10.11 2.79 20.17
CA ALA A 235 -8.87 3.55 20.35
C ALA A 235 -8.63 4.53 19.20
N GLN A 236 -8.77 4.10 17.95
CA GLN A 236 -8.48 4.93 16.77
C GLN A 236 -9.52 6.03 16.53
N PHE A 237 -10.75 5.87 17.05
CA PHE A 237 -11.85 6.85 16.91
C PHE A 237 -12.17 7.58 18.23
N ALA A 238 -11.34 7.42 19.28
CA ALA A 238 -11.64 7.96 20.60
C ALA A 238 -11.80 9.50 20.61
N ASP A 239 -10.94 10.18 19.87
CA ASP A 239 -10.83 11.64 19.78
C ASP A 239 -11.62 12.26 18.61
N LEU A 240 -12.23 11.43 17.76
CA LEU A 240 -13.15 11.88 16.73
C LEU A 240 -14.54 12.21 17.30
N PRO A 241 -15.27 13.20 16.73
CA PRO A 241 -16.63 13.50 17.16
C PRO A 241 -17.65 12.44 16.69
N PHE A 242 -17.23 11.47 15.87
CA PHE A 242 -18.04 10.39 15.33
C PHE A 242 -17.29 9.06 15.37
N GLY A 243 -18.02 7.95 15.28
CA GLY A 243 -17.44 6.61 15.19
C GLY A 243 -17.39 6.08 13.75
N LEU A 244 -16.78 4.90 13.59
CA LEU A 244 -16.62 4.22 12.30
C LEU A 244 -17.96 3.77 11.68
N GLY A 245 -19.03 3.64 12.47
CA GLY A 245 -20.28 3.02 12.06
C GLY A 245 -20.28 1.49 12.12
N ALA A 246 -19.14 0.87 12.45
CA ALA A 246 -19.02 -0.54 12.81
C ALA A 246 -18.25 -0.66 14.13
N LEU A 247 -18.64 -1.60 15.01
CA LEU A 247 -17.99 -1.86 16.31
C LEU A 247 -17.86 -0.65 17.27
N SER A 248 -18.55 0.46 17.00
CA SER A 248 -18.53 1.68 17.81
C SER A 248 -19.95 2.07 18.20
N GLU A 249 -20.33 1.81 19.46
CA GLU A 249 -21.64 2.20 20.01
C GLU A 249 -21.56 3.46 20.89
N SER A 250 -20.36 4.00 21.13
CA SER A 250 -20.14 5.08 22.11
C SER A 250 -20.34 6.49 21.56
N LYS A 251 -20.48 6.65 20.24
CA LYS A 251 -20.59 7.96 19.57
C LYS A 251 -22.01 8.15 19.03
N ALA A 252 -22.54 9.36 19.17
CA ALA A 252 -23.89 9.70 18.72
C ALA A 252 -24.02 9.77 17.19
N LEU A 253 -22.92 10.07 16.49
CA LEU A 253 -22.83 10.10 15.03
C LEU A 253 -21.77 9.10 14.57
N GLN A 254 -21.99 8.56 13.38
CA GLN A 254 -21.22 7.47 12.78
C GLN A 254 -21.02 7.71 11.28
N LEU A 255 -19.95 7.17 10.70
CA LEU A 255 -19.87 7.05 9.25
C LEU A 255 -21.01 6.16 8.72
N PRO A 256 -21.58 6.45 7.53
CA PRO A 256 -22.69 5.68 6.97
C PRO A 256 -22.20 4.35 6.37
N TYR A 257 -21.74 3.44 7.25
CA TYR A 257 -21.00 2.22 6.89
C TYR A 257 -21.77 1.34 5.90
N ASP A 258 -23.06 1.08 6.13
CA ASP A 258 -23.87 0.23 5.25
C ASP A 258 -24.05 0.84 3.85
N GLN A 259 -24.15 2.18 3.74
CA GLN A 259 -24.32 2.84 2.45
C GLN A 259 -23.02 2.90 1.65
N VAL A 260 -21.89 3.01 2.35
CA VAL A 260 -20.55 3.17 1.77
C VAL A 260 -19.92 1.83 1.40
N VAL A 261 -19.98 0.87 2.34
CA VAL A 261 -19.33 -0.43 2.21
C VAL A 261 -20.27 -1.46 1.57
N ALA A 262 -21.58 -1.32 1.80
CA ALA A 262 -22.58 -2.34 1.47
C ALA A 262 -22.16 -3.76 1.90
N PRO A 263 -21.97 -4.01 3.21
CA PRO A 263 -21.40 -5.26 3.72
C PRO A 263 -22.06 -6.53 3.19
N LYS A 264 -23.40 -6.56 3.12
CA LYS A 264 -24.14 -7.71 2.58
C LYS A 264 -23.83 -7.94 1.11
N PHE A 265 -23.78 -6.88 0.30
CA PHE A 265 -23.39 -6.98 -1.09
C PHE A 265 -21.96 -7.51 -1.25
N VAL A 266 -21.01 -6.97 -0.49
CA VAL A 266 -19.60 -7.41 -0.51
C VAL A 266 -19.48 -8.89 -0.13
N ARG A 267 -20.19 -9.34 0.91
CA ARG A 267 -20.22 -10.77 1.28
C ARG A 267 -20.84 -11.67 0.21
N GLN A 268 -21.90 -11.23 -0.46
CA GLN A 268 -22.67 -12.10 -1.35
C GLN A 268 -22.19 -12.10 -2.80
N ARG A 269 -21.53 -11.03 -3.23
CA ARG A 269 -21.22 -10.79 -4.65
C ARG A 269 -19.74 -10.62 -4.93
N CYS A 270 -18.98 -10.12 -3.96
CA CYS A 270 -17.52 -9.95 -4.05
C CYS A 270 -16.80 -11.17 -3.48
N THR A 271 -17.28 -12.37 -3.76
CA THR A 271 -16.63 -13.65 -3.45
C THR A 271 -16.36 -14.40 -4.74
N GLU A 272 -15.24 -15.11 -4.78
CA GLU A 272 -14.94 -16.10 -5.80
C GLU A 272 -15.96 -17.24 -5.81
N ASN A 273 -15.95 -18.03 -6.87
CA ASN A 273 -17.04 -18.94 -7.21
C ASN A 273 -16.68 -20.42 -7.10
N GLU A 274 -15.43 -20.76 -6.71
CA GLU A 274 -14.96 -22.15 -6.72
C GLU A 274 -14.75 -22.73 -5.31
N ALA A 275 -15.86 -23.16 -4.70
CA ALA A 275 -15.86 -23.95 -3.46
C ALA A 275 -15.09 -25.29 -3.57
N ALA A 276 -14.55 -25.62 -4.75
CA ALA A 276 -13.72 -26.80 -4.99
C ALA A 276 -12.30 -26.68 -4.40
N PHE A 277 -11.81 -25.45 -4.15
CA PHE A 277 -10.43 -25.21 -3.75
C PHE A 277 -10.34 -24.50 -2.38
N PRO A 278 -9.74 -25.14 -1.35
CA PRO A 278 -9.73 -24.59 0.02
C PRO A 278 -8.99 -23.26 0.20
N GLU A 279 -8.05 -22.93 -0.70
CA GLU A 279 -7.26 -21.69 -0.63
C GLU A 279 -7.72 -20.62 -1.63
N ASP A 280 -8.76 -20.89 -2.43
CA ASP A 280 -9.28 -19.92 -3.42
C ASP A 280 -9.81 -18.66 -2.72
N HIS A 281 -10.69 -18.83 -1.72
CA HIS A 281 -11.25 -17.71 -0.96
C HIS A 281 -10.18 -16.85 -0.28
N PHE A 282 -9.22 -17.50 0.37
CA PHE A 282 -8.13 -16.79 1.03
C PHE A 282 -7.30 -16.01 0.00
N PHE A 283 -6.89 -16.66 -1.09
CA PHE A 283 -6.08 -16.04 -2.14
C PHE A 283 -6.81 -14.86 -2.80
N ALA A 284 -8.07 -15.03 -3.21
CA ALA A 284 -8.88 -13.99 -3.81
C ALA A 284 -9.07 -12.81 -2.85
N THR A 285 -9.41 -13.08 -1.59
CA THR A 285 -9.70 -12.06 -0.57
C THR A 285 -8.47 -11.20 -0.25
N VAL A 286 -7.27 -11.79 -0.19
CA VAL A 286 -6.01 -11.02 -0.06
C VAL A 286 -5.83 -10.06 -1.23
N HIS A 287 -6.10 -10.50 -2.46
CA HIS A 287 -5.97 -9.63 -3.63
C HIS A 287 -7.03 -8.52 -3.66
N GLN A 288 -8.24 -8.79 -3.20
CA GLN A 288 -9.29 -7.77 -3.04
C GLN A 288 -8.88 -6.68 -2.05
N ILE A 289 -8.29 -7.06 -0.91
CA ILE A 289 -7.72 -6.12 0.07
C ILE A 289 -6.59 -5.31 -0.57
N CYS A 290 -5.70 -5.96 -1.34
CA CYS A 290 -4.64 -5.26 -2.07
C CYS A 290 -5.19 -4.21 -3.03
N GLU A 291 -6.19 -4.56 -3.83
CA GLU A 291 -6.81 -3.66 -4.80
C GLU A 291 -7.56 -2.50 -4.13
N ALA A 292 -8.22 -2.75 -2.99
CA ALA A 292 -8.86 -1.71 -2.22
C ALA A 292 -7.82 -0.66 -1.76
N TRP A 293 -6.68 -1.08 -1.21
CA TRP A 293 -5.62 -0.16 -0.79
C TRP A 293 -4.88 0.47 -1.97
N CYS A 294 -4.77 -0.21 -3.11
CA CYS A 294 -4.34 0.43 -4.35
C CYS A 294 -5.31 1.56 -4.75
N CYS A 295 -6.63 1.35 -4.62
CA CYS A 295 -7.63 2.37 -4.92
C CYS A 295 -7.48 3.58 -3.96
N VAL A 296 -7.24 3.32 -2.67
CA VAL A 296 -6.92 4.38 -1.69
C VAL A 296 -5.68 5.17 -2.12
N LEU A 297 -4.58 4.49 -2.45
CA LEU A 297 -3.33 5.11 -2.90
C LEU A 297 -3.56 6.07 -4.06
N GLU A 298 -4.27 5.59 -5.08
CA GLU A 298 -4.58 6.36 -6.29
C GLU A 298 -5.34 7.64 -5.97
N ARG A 299 -6.40 7.54 -5.17
CA ARG A 299 -7.23 8.70 -4.79
C ARG A 299 -6.48 9.69 -3.90
N GLN A 300 -5.51 9.23 -3.11
CA GLN A 300 -4.65 10.13 -2.32
C GLN A 300 -3.62 10.84 -3.19
N LEU A 301 -3.09 10.18 -4.22
CA LEU A 301 -2.23 10.83 -5.20
C LEU A 301 -3.01 11.82 -6.08
N ASP A 302 -4.28 11.54 -6.39
CA ASP A 302 -5.17 12.49 -7.08
C ASP A 302 -5.42 13.73 -6.23
N ALA A 303 -5.75 13.57 -4.95
CA ALA A 303 -5.88 14.71 -4.03
C ALA A 303 -4.57 15.50 -3.87
N ALA A 304 -3.41 14.83 -3.86
CA ALA A 304 -2.12 15.52 -3.84
C ALA A 304 -1.88 16.31 -5.14
N GLN A 305 -2.30 15.78 -6.29
CA GLN A 305 -2.23 16.50 -7.56
C GLN A 305 -3.15 17.72 -7.59
N GLU A 306 -4.37 17.62 -7.03
CA GLU A 306 -5.27 18.78 -6.85
C GLU A 306 -4.62 19.85 -5.97
N ASP A 307 -3.96 19.44 -4.88
CA ASP A 307 -3.23 20.36 -4.00
C ASP A 307 -2.05 21.03 -4.72
N ILE A 308 -1.33 20.32 -5.60
CA ILE A 308 -0.25 20.85 -6.44
C ILE A 308 -0.80 21.84 -7.47
N ASP A 309 -1.86 21.47 -8.18
CA ASP A 309 -2.50 22.29 -9.21
C ASP A 309 -3.06 23.60 -8.61
N ALA A 310 -3.33 23.63 -7.30
CA ALA A 310 -3.86 24.78 -6.57
C ALA A 310 -2.78 25.63 -5.86
N LEU A 311 -1.49 25.32 -6.03
CA LEU A 311 -0.41 26.21 -5.60
C LEU A 311 -0.38 27.46 -6.49
N THR A 312 -0.26 28.63 -5.86
CA THR A 312 -0.19 29.92 -6.54
C THR A 312 1.27 30.36 -6.75
N LEU A 313 1.47 31.41 -7.55
CA LEU A 313 2.79 32.05 -7.71
C LEU A 313 3.15 32.99 -6.54
N ASP A 314 2.27 33.19 -5.57
CA ASP A 314 2.52 34.03 -4.40
C ASP A 314 3.24 33.22 -3.30
N GLY A 315 4.53 33.50 -3.11
CA GLY A 315 5.40 32.75 -2.21
C GLY A 315 5.10 32.93 -0.72
N ASP A 316 4.51 34.06 -0.34
CA ASP A 316 4.20 34.38 1.07
C ASP A 316 2.82 33.86 1.51
N ASP A 317 2.10 33.20 0.61
CA ASP A 317 0.77 32.67 0.90
C ASP A 317 0.85 31.51 1.92
N VAL A 318 0.30 31.75 3.12
CA VAL A 318 0.11 30.73 4.17
C VAL A 318 -0.65 29.51 3.63
N ALA A 319 -1.50 29.67 2.62
CA ALA A 319 -2.16 28.56 1.96
C ALA A 319 -1.17 27.68 1.19
N ASN A 320 -0.17 28.23 0.51
CA ASN A 320 0.87 27.45 -0.19
C ASN A 320 1.68 26.60 0.79
N HIS A 321 2.09 27.17 1.93
CA HIS A 321 2.78 26.40 2.98
C HIS A 321 1.92 25.24 3.52
N ASN A 322 0.63 25.48 3.75
CA ASN A 322 -0.29 24.45 4.19
C ASN A 322 -0.51 23.36 3.14
N ARG A 323 -0.60 23.73 1.86
CA ARG A 323 -0.72 22.80 0.73
C ARG A 323 0.52 21.93 0.58
N LEU A 324 1.72 22.50 0.61
CA LEU A 324 2.97 21.74 0.56
C LEU A 324 3.07 20.72 1.71
N ARG A 325 2.68 21.14 2.93
CA ARG A 325 2.60 20.21 4.07
C ARG A 325 1.59 19.10 3.81
N LEU A 326 0.43 19.39 3.23
CA LEU A 326 -0.59 18.41 2.91
C LEU A 326 -0.13 17.43 1.83
N ILE A 327 0.47 17.92 0.75
CA ILE A 327 1.09 17.12 -0.33
C ILE A 327 2.11 16.15 0.26
N ALA A 328 3.05 16.65 1.07
CA ALA A 328 4.06 15.83 1.72
C ALA A 328 3.43 14.78 2.66
N ARG A 329 2.37 15.13 3.40
CA ARG A 329 1.64 14.16 4.24
C ARG A 329 0.93 13.09 3.41
N ARG A 330 0.30 13.43 2.28
CA ARG A 330 -0.35 12.46 1.37
C ARG A 330 0.66 11.49 0.76
N TYR A 331 1.82 11.98 0.32
CA TYR A 331 2.90 11.10 -0.16
C TYR A 331 3.43 10.17 0.93
N ARG A 332 3.63 10.66 2.16
CA ARG A 332 4.03 9.80 3.30
C ARG A 332 2.96 8.79 3.68
N PHE A 333 1.69 9.18 3.62
CA PHE A 333 0.57 8.25 3.78
C PHE A 333 0.63 7.14 2.72
N CYS A 334 0.88 7.52 1.46
CA CYS A 334 1.04 6.53 0.39
C CYS A 334 2.22 5.59 0.66
N SER A 335 3.33 6.08 1.19
CA SER A 335 4.47 5.22 1.60
C SER A 335 4.03 4.18 2.62
N ARG A 336 3.27 4.60 3.64
CA ARG A 336 2.75 3.71 4.68
C ARG A 336 1.77 2.68 4.13
N ALA A 337 0.92 3.06 3.17
CA ALA A 337 0.02 2.12 2.52
C ALA A 337 0.77 1.08 1.68
N TRP A 338 1.88 1.44 1.02
CA TRP A 338 2.77 0.47 0.36
C TRP A 338 3.47 -0.48 1.35
N GLU A 339 3.90 0.03 2.50
CA GLU A 339 4.45 -0.80 3.58
C GLU A 339 3.38 -1.77 4.11
N PHE A 340 2.15 -1.30 4.31
CA PHE A 340 1.02 -2.15 4.65
C PHE A 340 0.80 -3.23 3.58
N LEU A 341 0.80 -2.89 2.29
CA LEU A 341 0.63 -3.86 1.21
C LEU A 341 1.73 -4.92 1.23
N ASN A 342 2.98 -4.52 1.53
CA ASN A 342 4.09 -5.45 1.65
C ASN A 342 3.84 -6.47 2.77
N ASP A 343 3.47 -5.99 3.94
CA ASP A 343 3.21 -6.84 5.10
C ASP A 343 1.94 -7.66 4.91
N HIS A 344 0.88 -7.09 4.33
CA HIS A 344 -0.37 -7.76 4.06
C HIS A 344 -0.18 -8.93 3.09
N CYS A 345 0.54 -8.74 1.98
CA CYS A 345 0.81 -9.82 1.03
C CYS A 345 1.58 -10.98 1.66
N THR A 346 2.38 -10.75 2.71
CA THR A 346 3.08 -11.83 3.40
C THR A 346 2.14 -12.81 4.09
N ILE A 347 0.88 -12.45 4.36
CA ILE A 347 -0.10 -13.39 4.92
C ILE A 347 -0.30 -14.62 4.00
N LEU A 348 -0.04 -14.50 2.70
CA LEU A 348 -0.10 -15.62 1.76
C LEU A 348 0.93 -16.73 2.06
N THR A 349 1.94 -16.47 2.91
CA THR A 349 2.83 -17.54 3.39
C THR A 349 2.13 -18.50 4.35
N GLU A 350 0.96 -18.12 4.87
CA GLU A 350 0.13 -18.97 5.73
C GLU A 350 -0.77 -19.93 4.95
N MET A 351 -0.81 -19.85 3.62
CA MET A 351 -1.56 -20.81 2.78
C MET A 351 -1.00 -22.23 2.97
N ASP A 352 -1.87 -23.23 2.92
CA ASP A 352 -1.41 -24.60 2.75
C ASP A 352 -0.91 -24.78 1.30
N MET A 353 0.36 -25.16 1.15
CA MET A 353 1.00 -25.25 -0.16
C MET A 353 0.42 -26.39 -1.00
N ARG A 354 -0.04 -27.49 -0.38
CA ARG A 354 -0.63 -28.61 -1.11
C ARG A 354 -1.96 -28.18 -1.73
N ASP A 355 -2.80 -27.51 -0.95
CA ASP A 355 -4.09 -27.01 -1.41
C ASP A 355 -3.90 -25.92 -2.48
N TYR A 356 -3.02 -24.95 -2.23
CA TYR A 356 -2.74 -23.88 -3.18
C TYR A 356 -2.15 -24.40 -4.51
N HIS A 357 -1.23 -25.36 -4.48
CA HIS A 357 -0.65 -25.90 -5.72
C HIS A 357 -1.67 -26.62 -6.61
N SER A 358 -2.70 -27.25 -6.01
CA SER A 358 -3.80 -27.86 -6.76
C SER A 358 -4.66 -26.80 -7.47
N PHE A 359 -4.87 -25.68 -6.80
CA PHE A 359 -5.64 -24.54 -7.29
C PHE A 359 -4.90 -23.71 -8.34
N ARG A 360 -3.58 -23.49 -8.17
CA ARG A 360 -2.74 -22.67 -9.05
C ARG A 360 -2.87 -23.02 -10.53
N LEU A 361 -3.10 -24.29 -10.87
CA LEU A 361 -3.27 -24.72 -12.26
C LEU A 361 -4.53 -24.11 -12.91
N GLN A 362 -5.60 -23.89 -12.14
CA GLN A 362 -6.84 -23.27 -12.61
C GLN A 362 -6.69 -21.75 -12.78
N LEU A 363 -5.75 -21.13 -12.08
CA LEU A 363 -5.43 -19.71 -12.22
C LEU A 363 -4.64 -19.38 -13.50
N HIS A 364 -4.34 -20.35 -14.37
CA HIS A 364 -3.54 -20.10 -15.56
C HIS A 364 -4.21 -19.05 -16.47
N GLY A 365 -3.46 -18.02 -16.86
CA GLY A 365 -3.99 -16.88 -17.61
C GLY A 365 -4.55 -15.73 -16.77
N ALA A 366 -4.65 -15.90 -15.45
CA ALA A 366 -4.86 -14.82 -14.49
C ALA A 366 -3.54 -14.56 -13.71
N SER A 367 -3.08 -13.31 -13.67
CA SER A 367 -1.84 -12.93 -12.95
C SER A 367 -1.97 -11.54 -12.35
N GLY A 368 -1.31 -11.30 -11.22
CA GLY A 368 -1.20 -9.98 -10.60
C GLY A 368 -0.61 -8.92 -11.55
N GLY A 369 0.16 -9.34 -12.57
CA GLY A 369 0.63 -8.45 -13.64
C GLY A 369 -0.51 -7.79 -14.44
N GLN A 370 -1.73 -8.35 -14.39
CA GLN A 370 -2.91 -7.82 -15.05
C GLN A 370 -3.65 -6.75 -14.22
N SER A 371 -3.28 -6.51 -12.96
CA SER A 371 -3.81 -5.38 -12.17
C SER A 371 -3.51 -4.05 -12.88
N VAL A 372 -4.56 -3.39 -13.40
CA VAL A 372 -4.43 -2.11 -14.09
C VAL A 372 -3.94 -1.04 -13.13
N ARG A 373 -4.50 -1.01 -11.92
CA ARG A 373 -4.21 -0.01 -10.90
C ARG A 373 -2.78 -0.11 -10.39
N MET A 374 -2.31 -1.32 -10.06
CA MET A 374 -0.93 -1.56 -9.65
C MET A 374 0.07 -1.06 -10.70
N ARG A 375 -0.19 -1.32 -12.00
CA ARG A 375 0.66 -0.83 -13.09
C ARG A 375 0.68 0.70 -13.18
N GLN A 376 -0.49 1.34 -13.04
CA GLN A 376 -0.59 2.79 -13.08
C GLN A 376 0.09 3.44 -11.88
N LEU A 377 -0.14 2.93 -10.66
CA LEU A 377 0.51 3.41 -9.44
C LEU A 377 2.03 3.30 -9.52
N ARG A 378 2.55 2.16 -10.00
CA ARG A 378 3.98 1.99 -10.24
C ARG A 378 4.49 3.07 -11.19
N LYS A 379 3.83 3.25 -12.33
CA LYS A 379 4.24 4.24 -13.33
C LYS A 379 4.19 5.67 -12.76
N ARG A 380 3.12 6.03 -12.05
CA ARG A 380 2.92 7.36 -11.46
C ARG A 380 3.93 7.68 -10.36
N THR A 381 4.22 6.72 -9.48
CA THR A 381 5.12 6.96 -8.32
C THR A 381 6.52 7.36 -8.77
N PHE A 382 7.01 6.76 -9.86
CA PHE A 382 8.27 7.13 -10.50
C PHE A 382 8.16 8.39 -11.39
N HIS A 383 7.08 9.17 -11.33
CA HIS A 383 6.94 10.43 -12.08
C HIS A 383 6.14 11.45 -11.27
N LEU A 384 6.29 11.43 -9.93
CA LEU A 384 5.70 12.46 -9.06
C LEU A 384 6.49 13.77 -9.10
N LEU A 385 7.73 13.72 -9.56
CA LEU A 385 8.49 14.87 -10.02
C LEU A 385 8.80 14.68 -11.53
N PRO A 386 8.87 15.76 -12.33
CA PRO A 386 8.86 17.16 -11.91
C PRO A 386 7.51 17.64 -11.36
N LEU A 387 7.54 18.54 -10.38
CA LEU A 387 6.33 19.13 -9.79
C LEU A 387 6.08 20.49 -10.44
N ILE A 388 5.02 20.58 -11.24
CA ILE A 388 4.67 21.77 -12.01
C ILE A 388 3.25 22.19 -11.64
N PRO A 389 3.07 23.21 -10.77
CA PRO A 389 1.76 23.79 -10.52
C PRO A 389 1.12 24.33 -11.81
N ARG A 390 -0.21 24.33 -11.86
CA ARG A 390 -0.95 24.78 -13.05
C ARG A 390 -0.60 26.21 -13.44
N ASP A 391 -0.59 27.12 -12.46
CA ASP A 391 -0.30 28.54 -12.67
C ASP A 391 1.18 28.79 -13.02
N PHE A 392 2.06 27.83 -12.73
CA PHE A 392 3.49 27.92 -13.01
C PHE A 392 3.88 27.32 -14.37
N ALA A 393 3.04 26.50 -15.00
CA ALA A 393 3.38 25.75 -16.22
C ALA A 393 3.89 26.64 -17.37
N ALA A 394 3.37 27.87 -17.51
CA ALA A 394 3.80 28.82 -18.53
C ALA A 394 5.15 29.50 -18.22
N HIS A 395 5.63 29.40 -16.98
CA HIS A 395 6.85 30.02 -16.49
C HIS A 395 8.03 29.04 -16.40
N VAL A 396 7.80 27.74 -16.57
CA VAL A 396 8.86 26.71 -16.52
C VAL A 396 9.93 27.02 -17.56
N LEU A 397 11.19 27.04 -17.12
CA LEU A 397 12.30 27.25 -18.04
C LEU A 397 12.43 26.05 -19.01
N PRO A 398 12.83 26.27 -20.27
CA PRO A 398 13.03 25.17 -21.20
C PRO A 398 14.21 24.27 -20.83
N LYS A 399 15.17 24.82 -20.08
CA LYS A 399 16.38 24.15 -19.56
C LYS A 399 16.72 24.72 -18.18
N TYR A 400 17.45 23.94 -17.39
CA TYR A 400 17.94 24.33 -16.08
C TYR A 400 19.46 24.15 -16.03
N ASP A 401 20.17 25.18 -16.47
CA ASP A 401 21.63 25.20 -16.61
C ASP A 401 22.21 26.56 -16.19
N GLU A 402 23.53 26.71 -16.24
CA GLU A 402 24.22 27.97 -15.86
C GLU A 402 23.73 29.18 -16.67
N GLU A 403 23.36 28.99 -17.94
CA GLU A 403 22.95 30.08 -18.82
C GLU A 403 21.55 30.60 -18.46
N THR A 404 20.65 29.68 -18.14
CA THR A 404 19.23 29.97 -17.87
C THR A 404 18.92 30.22 -16.40
N LYS A 405 19.66 29.58 -15.48
CA LYS A 405 19.50 29.72 -14.03
C LYS A 405 20.88 29.77 -13.33
N PRO A 406 21.64 30.88 -13.47
CA PRO A 406 22.99 31.01 -12.91
C PRO A 406 23.03 31.12 -11.38
N SER A 407 21.95 31.57 -10.75
CA SER A 407 21.82 31.73 -9.31
C SER A 407 20.57 31.05 -8.78
N PHE A 408 20.60 30.68 -7.50
CA PHE A 408 19.48 30.09 -6.78
C PHE A 408 19.42 30.66 -5.37
N GLU A 409 18.24 31.15 -5.01
CA GLU A 409 17.94 31.64 -3.67
C GLU A 409 16.84 30.78 -3.07
N SER A 410 17.16 30.06 -1.99
CA SER A 410 16.23 29.12 -1.32
C SER A 410 15.06 29.82 -0.62
N SER A 411 15.17 31.12 -0.37
CA SER A 411 14.06 31.96 0.12
C SER A 411 13.07 32.33 -0.98
N GLU A 412 13.48 32.29 -2.26
CA GLU A 412 12.66 32.75 -3.37
C GLU A 412 11.75 31.65 -3.89
N TRP A 413 10.44 31.88 -3.84
CA TRP A 413 9.45 30.87 -4.22
C TRP A 413 9.55 30.42 -5.68
N MET A 414 9.79 31.36 -6.59
CA MET A 414 9.97 31.06 -8.01
C MET A 414 11.19 30.20 -8.28
N ASP A 415 12.28 30.39 -7.52
CA ASP A 415 13.50 29.60 -7.65
C ASP A 415 13.26 28.14 -7.23
N LEU A 416 12.51 27.95 -6.14
CA LEU A 416 12.09 26.63 -5.67
C LEU A 416 11.18 25.91 -6.67
N LEU A 417 10.21 26.62 -7.25
CA LEU A 417 9.33 26.06 -8.28
C LEU A 417 10.09 25.67 -9.54
N GLN A 418 11.03 26.50 -10.02
CA GLN A 418 11.90 26.14 -11.14
C GLN A 418 12.72 24.90 -10.80
N LEU A 419 13.35 24.85 -9.61
CA LEU A 419 14.12 23.68 -9.21
C LEU A 419 13.27 22.40 -9.29
N LEU A 420 12.08 22.38 -8.69
CA LEU A 420 11.19 21.22 -8.69
C LEU A 420 10.67 20.82 -10.07
N ALA A 421 10.49 21.78 -10.99
CA ALA A 421 10.07 21.51 -12.36
C ALA A 421 11.14 20.80 -13.20
N HIS A 422 12.37 20.73 -12.69
CA HIS A 422 13.51 20.10 -13.35
C HIS A 422 14.10 18.93 -12.55
N VAL A 423 13.41 18.45 -11.51
CA VAL A 423 13.77 17.18 -10.85
C VAL A 423 12.99 16.05 -11.50
N GLY A 424 13.69 15.14 -12.19
CA GLY A 424 13.10 14.01 -12.88
C GLY A 424 13.63 12.66 -12.41
N THR A 425 13.00 11.59 -12.89
CA THR A 425 13.51 10.22 -12.70
C THR A 425 14.47 9.80 -13.78
N SER A 426 15.45 8.98 -13.42
CA SER A 426 16.45 8.45 -14.35
C SER A 426 17.32 9.52 -15.01
N GLU A 427 17.41 10.71 -14.41
CA GLU A 427 18.37 11.73 -14.80
C GLU A 427 19.80 11.23 -14.54
N ASN A 428 20.65 11.28 -15.56
CA ASN A 428 22.08 11.15 -15.36
C ASN A 428 22.56 12.47 -14.71
N PRO A 429 23.20 12.46 -13.53
CA PRO A 429 23.56 13.70 -12.85
C PRO A 429 24.68 14.43 -13.59
N GLU A 430 25.41 13.74 -14.46
CA GLU A 430 26.31 14.38 -15.43
C GLU A 430 25.56 15.32 -16.40
N GLU A 431 24.26 15.10 -16.61
CA GLU A 431 23.38 15.92 -17.45
C GLU A 431 22.66 17.03 -16.65
N GLY A 432 22.79 17.06 -15.31
CA GLY A 432 22.09 18.01 -14.44
C GLY A 432 22.89 18.53 -13.23
N PRO A 433 24.19 18.89 -13.36
CA PRO A 433 25.01 19.32 -12.21
C PRO A 433 24.46 20.57 -11.50
N HIS A 434 23.77 21.46 -12.22
CA HIS A 434 23.13 22.64 -11.64
C HIS A 434 21.93 22.29 -10.75
N VAL A 435 21.11 21.32 -11.17
CA VAL A 435 20.00 20.79 -10.35
C VAL A 435 20.54 20.17 -9.07
N VAL A 436 21.61 19.37 -9.16
CA VAL A 436 22.27 18.75 -8.00
C VAL A 436 22.76 19.82 -7.01
N ARG A 437 23.47 20.84 -7.49
CA ARG A 437 23.98 21.94 -6.65
C ARG A 437 22.85 22.71 -5.95
N HIS A 438 21.76 23.01 -6.65
CA HIS A 438 20.65 23.77 -6.06
C HIS A 438 19.80 22.90 -5.11
N LEU A 439 19.70 21.59 -5.35
CA LEU A 439 19.16 20.64 -4.38
C LEU A 439 20.01 20.55 -3.11
N GLU A 440 21.36 20.61 -3.22
CA GLU A 440 22.25 20.68 -2.05
C GLU A 440 21.93 21.91 -1.19
N LEU A 441 21.80 23.08 -1.82
CA LEU A 441 21.43 24.33 -1.14
C LEU A 441 20.04 24.25 -0.49
N LEU A 442 19.06 23.66 -1.18
CA LEU A 442 17.73 23.39 -0.63
C LEU A 442 17.81 22.50 0.62
N TYR A 443 18.61 21.43 0.59
CA TYR A 443 18.76 20.52 1.74
C TYR A 443 19.52 21.16 2.92
N ALA A 444 20.35 22.16 2.67
CA ALA A 444 21.06 22.91 3.71
C ALA A 444 20.16 23.97 4.39
N ASP A 445 19.09 24.41 3.73
CA ASP A 445 18.20 25.46 4.25
C ASP A 445 17.07 24.88 5.12
N HIS A 446 16.88 25.50 6.28
CA HIS A 446 15.89 25.12 7.28
C HIS A 446 14.73 26.12 7.37
N ASN A 447 14.78 27.22 6.62
CA ASN A 447 13.78 28.28 6.65
C ASN A 447 12.62 28.01 5.67
N ALA A 448 11.49 28.65 5.91
CA ALA A 448 10.41 28.69 4.92
C ALA A 448 10.78 29.67 3.79
N PRO A 449 10.37 29.40 2.53
CA PRO A 449 9.58 28.26 2.06
C PRO A 449 10.37 26.95 1.79
N ALA A 450 11.71 27.01 1.76
CA ALA A 450 12.60 25.89 1.42
C ALA A 450 12.31 24.60 2.19
N CYS A 451 12.11 24.66 3.51
CA CYS A 451 11.88 23.48 4.34
C CYS A 451 10.58 22.74 3.99
N HIS A 452 9.56 23.45 3.50
CA HIS A 452 8.30 22.85 3.05
C HIS A 452 8.46 22.13 1.72
N VAL A 453 9.23 22.71 0.79
CA VAL A 453 9.59 22.09 -0.48
C VAL A 453 10.44 20.84 -0.27
N MET A 454 11.47 20.94 0.59
CA MET A 454 12.29 19.80 0.99
C MET A 454 11.43 18.66 1.54
N ALA A 455 10.42 18.97 2.37
CA ALA A 455 9.54 17.96 2.93
C ALA A 455 8.75 17.18 1.85
N VAL A 456 8.38 17.81 0.74
CA VAL A 456 7.74 17.15 -0.41
C VAL A 456 8.73 16.22 -1.12
N VAL A 457 9.95 16.70 -1.43
CA VAL A 457 11.00 15.90 -2.09
C VAL A 457 11.34 14.65 -1.26
N GLN A 458 11.52 14.81 0.05
CA GLN A 458 11.77 13.70 0.95
C GLN A 458 10.59 12.71 1.01
N ALA A 459 9.36 13.21 0.97
CA ALA A 459 8.17 12.35 0.96
C ALA A 459 8.09 11.51 -0.32
N VAL A 460 8.41 12.10 -1.48
CA VAL A 460 8.49 11.38 -2.77
C VAL A 460 9.56 10.28 -2.72
N GLN A 461 10.77 10.58 -2.24
CA GLN A 461 11.84 9.56 -2.11
C GLN A 461 11.47 8.44 -1.13
N THR A 462 10.76 8.77 -0.05
CA THR A 462 10.24 7.79 0.92
C THR A 462 9.22 6.86 0.25
N LEU A 463 8.33 7.42 -0.55
CA LEU A 463 7.31 6.69 -1.30
C LEU A 463 7.93 5.77 -2.35
N GLU A 464 8.88 6.27 -3.14
CA GLU A 464 9.65 5.47 -4.09
C GLU A 464 10.31 4.26 -3.41
N ASN A 465 10.94 4.47 -2.25
CA ASN A 465 11.56 3.40 -1.48
C ASN A 465 10.55 2.38 -0.92
N ALA A 466 9.35 2.83 -0.52
CA ALA A 466 8.29 1.93 -0.08
C ALA A 466 7.80 1.03 -1.23
N VAL A 467 7.63 1.57 -2.44
CA VAL A 467 7.29 0.80 -3.64
C VAL A 467 8.36 -0.26 -3.94
N ARG A 468 9.64 0.08 -3.85
CA ARG A 468 10.72 -0.90 -4.02
C ARG A 468 10.68 -2.01 -3.00
N ARG A 469 10.48 -1.68 -1.72
CA ARG A 469 10.36 -2.66 -0.64
C ARG A 469 9.19 -3.61 -0.89
N TYR A 470 8.04 -3.09 -1.32
CA TYR A 470 6.90 -3.92 -1.73
C TYR A 470 7.27 -4.92 -2.83
N TYR A 471 7.88 -4.49 -3.94
CA TYR A 471 8.21 -5.40 -5.04
C TYR A 471 9.28 -6.44 -4.65
N PHE A 472 10.22 -6.05 -3.80
CA PHE A 472 11.18 -6.98 -3.22
C PHE A 472 10.49 -8.02 -2.32
N GLY A 473 9.62 -7.58 -1.39
CA GLY A 473 8.89 -8.46 -0.49
C GLY A 473 7.90 -9.36 -1.21
N HIS A 474 7.21 -8.85 -2.24
CA HIS A 474 6.35 -9.65 -3.11
C HIS A 474 7.13 -10.77 -3.82
N GLN A 475 8.32 -10.48 -4.35
CA GLN A 475 9.19 -11.53 -4.91
C GLN A 475 9.55 -12.56 -3.84
N TYR A 476 9.98 -12.12 -2.65
CA TYR A 476 10.41 -13.03 -1.60
C TYR A 476 9.26 -13.94 -1.12
N MET A 477 8.08 -13.37 -0.90
CA MET A 477 6.87 -14.12 -0.60
C MET A 477 6.55 -15.13 -1.72
N ALA A 478 6.60 -14.71 -2.98
CA ALA A 478 6.38 -15.62 -4.11
C ALA A 478 7.41 -16.76 -4.15
N ILE A 479 8.67 -16.52 -3.76
CA ILE A 479 9.69 -17.57 -3.62
C ILE A 479 9.32 -18.54 -2.50
N MET A 480 8.82 -18.05 -1.36
CA MET A 480 8.41 -18.90 -0.23
C MET A 480 7.21 -19.78 -0.59
N VAL A 481 6.26 -19.24 -1.36
CA VAL A 481 5.01 -19.95 -1.72
C VAL A 481 5.22 -20.86 -2.94
N LEU A 482 5.91 -20.40 -3.98
CA LEU A 482 6.04 -21.14 -5.23
C LEU A 482 7.37 -21.87 -5.37
N GLY A 483 8.41 -21.48 -4.62
CA GLY A 483 9.79 -21.87 -4.91
C GLY A 483 10.39 -21.02 -6.05
N GLY A 484 11.67 -20.62 -5.90
CA GLY A 484 12.31 -19.66 -6.82
C GLY A 484 12.54 -20.15 -8.25
N GLY A 485 12.49 -21.47 -8.49
CA GLY A 485 12.64 -22.08 -9.82
C GLY A 485 11.33 -22.26 -10.58
N ASN A 486 10.18 -22.04 -9.93
CA ASN A 486 8.87 -22.24 -10.55
C ASN A 486 8.41 -21.04 -11.37
N THR A 487 7.47 -21.30 -12.28
CA THR A 487 6.78 -20.29 -13.09
C THR A 487 5.48 -19.85 -12.42
N GLY A 488 5.14 -18.57 -12.51
CA GLY A 488 3.84 -18.04 -12.16
C GLY A 488 2.74 -18.56 -13.10
N SER A 489 1.49 -18.21 -12.79
CA SER A 489 0.32 -18.52 -13.62
C SER A 489 0.34 -17.83 -15.00
N ASP A 490 1.17 -16.80 -15.17
CA ASP A 490 1.48 -16.12 -16.44
C ASP A 490 2.63 -16.78 -17.23
N GLY A 491 3.21 -17.87 -16.71
CA GLY A 491 4.33 -18.57 -17.33
C GLY A 491 5.70 -17.91 -17.11
N LEU A 492 5.78 -16.80 -16.36
CA LEU A 492 7.05 -16.13 -16.06
C LEU A 492 7.72 -16.76 -14.84
N THR A 493 9.04 -16.90 -14.85
CA THR A 493 9.75 -17.40 -13.64
C THR A 493 9.63 -16.39 -12.51
N VAL A 494 9.54 -16.86 -11.26
CA VAL A 494 9.51 -15.97 -10.08
C VAL A 494 10.73 -15.03 -10.04
N LYS A 495 11.87 -15.48 -10.59
CA LYS A 495 13.08 -14.65 -10.77
C LYS A 495 12.86 -13.42 -11.66
N MET A 496 11.89 -13.41 -12.57
CA MET A 496 11.59 -12.22 -13.37
C MET A 496 11.04 -11.05 -12.56
N LEU A 497 10.44 -11.31 -11.39
CA LEU A 497 10.03 -10.27 -10.46
C LEU A 497 11.23 -9.44 -9.96
N GLU A 498 12.44 -10.00 -9.98
CA GLU A 498 13.68 -9.30 -9.63
C GLU A 498 13.88 -8.01 -10.45
N ARG A 499 13.41 -8.00 -11.70
CA ARG A 499 13.50 -6.82 -12.58
C ARG A 499 12.64 -5.65 -12.10
N THR A 500 11.62 -5.90 -11.27
CA THR A 500 10.65 -4.87 -10.87
C THR A 500 11.18 -3.91 -9.82
N TRP A 501 12.09 -4.36 -8.94
CA TRP A 501 12.71 -3.54 -7.89
C TRP A 501 14.18 -3.18 -8.17
N LYS A 502 14.87 -3.92 -9.04
CA LYS A 502 16.25 -3.60 -9.47
C LYS A 502 16.34 -2.43 -10.45
N ASP A 503 15.21 -1.97 -10.99
CA ASP A 503 15.17 -0.86 -11.94
C ASP A 503 15.73 0.45 -11.31
N PRO A 504 16.73 1.11 -11.93
CA PRO A 504 17.37 2.31 -11.42
C PRO A 504 16.54 3.60 -11.62
N ARG A 505 15.25 3.55 -11.94
CA ARG A 505 14.35 4.72 -12.01
C ARG A 505 14.22 5.44 -10.66
N ARG A 506 15.25 6.20 -10.31
CA ARG A 506 15.46 6.95 -9.07
C ARG A 506 15.47 8.43 -9.38
N TYR A 507 15.12 9.24 -8.39
CA TYR A 507 15.49 10.65 -8.34
C TYR A 507 16.99 10.76 -7.98
N TYR A 508 17.87 10.38 -8.91
CA TYR A 508 19.29 10.19 -8.66
C TYR A 508 20.02 11.53 -8.41
N THR A 509 19.57 12.61 -9.03
CA THR A 509 20.00 13.99 -8.73
C THR A 509 19.80 14.34 -7.25
N CYS A 510 18.69 13.93 -6.64
CA CYS A 510 18.44 14.08 -5.21
C CYS A 510 19.34 13.19 -4.32
N GLU A 511 19.78 12.02 -4.80
CA GLU A 511 20.75 11.19 -4.07
C GLU A 511 22.14 11.83 -4.09
N MET A 512 22.60 12.30 -5.25
CA MET A 512 23.88 12.99 -5.41
C MET A 512 23.97 14.28 -4.60
N ALA A 513 22.91 15.10 -4.61
CA ALA A 513 22.87 16.32 -3.81
C ALA A 513 23.07 16.07 -2.31
N LYS A 514 22.61 14.93 -1.80
CA LYS A 514 22.86 14.52 -0.40
C LYS A 514 24.28 14.05 -0.16
N THR A 515 24.86 13.33 -1.13
CA THR A 515 26.28 12.93 -1.09
C THR A 515 27.17 14.17 -1.05
N ASP A 516 26.92 15.15 -1.92
CA ASP A 516 27.69 16.40 -1.97
C ASP A 516 27.51 17.21 -0.69
N LEU A 517 26.26 17.37 -0.21
CA LEU A 517 26.00 18.00 1.09
C LEU A 517 26.78 17.33 2.22
N SER A 518 26.84 15.99 2.25
CA SER A 518 27.58 15.24 3.26
C SER A 518 29.08 15.58 3.22
N HIS A 519 29.68 15.66 2.04
CA HIS A 519 31.08 16.05 1.89
C HIS A 519 31.34 17.49 2.35
N THR A 520 30.45 18.42 1.95
CA THR A 520 30.52 19.83 2.37
C THR A 520 30.43 19.97 3.88
N MET A 521 29.46 19.29 4.52
CA MET A 521 29.26 19.32 5.96
C MET A 521 30.41 18.67 6.73
N ASP A 522 30.95 17.55 6.24
CA ASP A 522 32.13 16.91 6.81
C ASP A 522 33.33 17.87 6.79
N ALA A 523 33.60 18.50 5.64
CA ALA A 523 34.70 19.46 5.50
C ALA A 523 34.55 20.65 6.47
N LEU A 524 33.35 21.22 6.58
CA LEU A 524 33.07 22.31 7.52
C LEU A 524 33.24 21.88 8.98
N HIS A 525 32.84 20.66 9.33
CA HIS A 525 33.04 20.11 10.67
C HIS A 525 34.52 19.88 10.98
N TYR A 526 35.30 19.29 10.07
CA TYR A 526 36.74 19.10 10.29
C TYR A 526 37.52 20.41 10.37
N GLN A 527 37.09 21.46 9.65
CA GLN A 527 37.69 22.79 9.79
C GLN A 527 37.46 23.40 11.18
N ARG A 528 36.27 23.19 11.77
CA ARG A 528 35.94 23.70 13.11
C ARG A 528 36.55 22.84 14.21
N GLU A 529 36.59 21.53 14.01
CA GLU A 529 37.04 20.55 14.98
C GLU A 529 37.71 19.35 14.28
N PRO A 530 39.05 19.38 14.09
CA PRO A 530 39.78 18.33 13.35
C PRO A 530 39.59 16.92 13.90
N ASP A 531 39.39 16.79 15.22
CA ASP A 531 39.18 15.51 15.92
C ASP A 531 37.69 15.19 16.17
N ALA A 532 36.76 15.80 15.42
CA ALA A 532 35.32 15.64 15.63
C ALA A 532 34.83 14.20 15.45
N LYS A 533 35.47 13.43 14.56
CA LYS A 533 34.99 12.10 14.17
C LYS A 533 34.92 11.15 15.36
N GLY A 534 33.70 10.72 15.70
CA GLY A 534 33.45 9.80 16.80
C GLY A 534 33.58 10.42 18.20
N LYS A 535 33.82 11.73 18.32
CA LYS A 535 34.03 12.42 19.61
C LYS A 535 32.83 12.30 20.55
N LEU A 536 31.60 12.42 20.01
CA LEU A 536 30.38 12.19 20.79
C LEU A 536 30.31 10.76 21.33
N MET A 537 30.62 9.76 20.49
CA MET A 537 30.62 8.35 20.92
C MET A 537 31.67 8.08 21.99
N GLN A 538 32.87 8.64 21.84
CA GLN A 538 33.92 8.55 22.87
C GLN A 538 33.47 9.17 24.20
N ARG A 539 32.80 10.33 24.17
CA ARG A 539 32.23 10.97 25.36
C ARG A 539 31.16 10.10 26.02
N LEU A 540 30.19 9.61 25.26
CA LEU A 540 29.13 8.73 25.77
C LEU A 540 29.69 7.41 26.33
N LEU A 541 30.74 6.86 25.71
CA LEU A 541 31.46 5.69 26.23
C LEU A 541 32.17 6.00 27.56
N ALA A 542 32.80 7.16 27.69
CA ALA A 542 33.42 7.60 28.92
C ALA A 542 32.38 7.81 30.04
N GLU A 543 31.25 8.46 29.74
CA GLU A 543 30.14 8.65 30.68
C GLU A 543 29.52 7.31 31.11
N SER A 544 29.33 6.37 30.17
CA SER A 544 28.85 5.03 30.47
C SER A 544 29.81 4.26 31.40
N LYS A 545 31.12 4.35 31.13
CA LYS A 545 32.16 3.77 32.01
C LYS A 545 32.14 4.41 33.39
N ALA A 546 32.02 5.73 33.48
CA ALA A 546 31.91 6.45 34.75
C ALA A 546 30.67 6.01 35.54
N ARG A 547 29.49 5.96 34.90
CA ARG A 547 28.26 5.47 35.55
C ARG A 547 28.40 4.04 36.08
N ARG A 548 29.07 3.15 35.35
CA ARG A 548 29.37 1.79 35.82
C ARG A 548 30.34 1.78 36.99
N ALA A 549 31.34 2.66 37.00
CA ALA A 549 32.31 2.77 38.10
C ALA A 549 31.70 3.32 39.40
N TYR A 550 30.68 4.18 39.30
CA TYR A 550 29.95 4.75 40.43
C TYR A 550 28.70 3.96 40.86
N ALA A 551 28.34 2.88 40.15
CA ALA A 551 27.24 2.02 40.55
C ALA A 551 27.60 1.30 41.86
N PRO A 552 26.78 1.38 42.93
CA PRO A 552 27.07 0.71 44.19
C PRO A 552 27.16 -0.80 43.98
N LYS A 553 28.23 -1.42 44.50
CA LYS A 553 28.55 -2.86 44.35
C LYS A 553 27.45 -3.82 44.82
N GLU A 554 26.44 -3.33 45.53
CA GLU A 554 25.31 -4.11 46.03
C GLU A 554 24.28 -4.49 44.94
N LEU A 555 24.21 -3.76 43.82
CA LEU A 555 23.31 -4.08 42.71
C LEU A 555 23.88 -5.11 41.71
N THR A 556 25.14 -5.52 41.89
CA THR A 556 25.81 -6.52 41.03
C THR A 556 25.91 -7.92 41.63
N ARG A 557 25.33 -8.17 42.82
CA ARG A 557 25.16 -9.55 43.31
C ARG A 557 23.94 -10.16 42.62
N CYS A 558 24.20 -11.17 41.78
CA CYS A 558 23.17 -12.04 41.23
C CYS A 558 22.31 -12.60 42.39
N PRO A 559 20.97 -12.67 42.31
CA PRO A 559 20.10 -13.13 43.41
C PRO A 559 20.24 -14.61 43.81
N GLN A 560 21.29 -15.33 43.38
CA GLN A 560 21.37 -16.79 43.53
C GLN A 560 22.04 -17.29 44.83
N ASP A 561 22.60 -16.43 45.68
CA ASP A 561 23.33 -16.88 46.89
C ASP A 561 22.47 -17.08 48.15
N LYS A 562 21.14 -17.24 48.03
CA LYS A 562 20.26 -17.61 49.16
C LYS A 562 19.36 -18.80 48.86
N MET A 563 19.93 -19.91 48.41
CA MET A 563 19.40 -21.23 48.73
C MET A 563 20.43 -21.99 49.56
N ALA A 564 20.63 -21.52 50.80
CA ALA A 564 21.21 -22.36 51.83
C ALA A 564 20.14 -23.39 52.24
N VAL A 565 20.47 -24.64 51.95
CA VAL A 565 19.82 -25.88 52.39
C VAL A 565 19.35 -25.76 53.84
N VAL A 566 18.05 -25.92 54.07
CA VAL A 566 17.52 -26.36 55.36
C VAL A 566 17.22 -27.85 55.20
N ALA A 567 17.99 -28.66 55.92
CA ALA A 567 17.78 -30.09 56.12
C ALA A 567 16.65 -30.33 57.13
#